data_AF-A0AAW2T585-F1
#
_entry.id   AF-A0AAW2T585-F1
#
_cell.length_a   1.000
_cell.length_b   1.000
_cell.length_c   1.000
_cell.angle_alpha   90.00
_cell.angle_beta   90.00
_cell.angle_gamma   90.00
#
_symmetry.space_group_name_H-M   'P 1'
#
loop_
_entity.id
_entity.type
_entity.pdbx_description
1 polymer ?
#
loop_
_entity_poly.entity_id
_entity_poly.type
_entity_poly.pdbx_seq_one_letter_code
_entity_poly.pdbx_strand_id
1 'polypeptide(L)'
;MDPEYVVSGSEGAKPGLKLKQMGHEEKAAAVHEEIKRMHRLPPNSSYASHRLRVLNKIQHLLSLQRTASQDEELELLFSGLHL
;
A
#
# COMPACT_ATOMS: atom_id res chain seq x y z
N MET A 1 -28.91 23.77 24.11
CA MET A 1 -28.49 22.36 23.96
C MET A 1 -28.05 22.20 22.53
N ASP A 2 -26.76 22.35 22.27
CA ASP A 2 -26.08 21.70 21.14
C ASP A 2 -25.46 20.40 21.66
N PRO A 3 -24.88 19.47 20.85
CA PRO A 3 -24.68 19.49 19.38
C PRO A 3 -24.92 18.13 18.69
N GLU A 4 -25.10 18.07 17.36
CA GLU A 4 -24.62 16.92 16.55
C GLU A 4 -24.12 17.46 15.20
N TYR A 5 -22.86 17.89 15.13
CA TYR A 5 -21.74 17.12 14.61
C TYR A 5 -21.92 16.72 13.14
N VAL A 6 -21.70 17.70 12.25
CA VAL A 6 -21.27 17.41 10.88
C VAL A 6 -19.91 16.73 11.00
N VAL A 7 -19.88 15.39 10.94
CA VAL A 7 -18.63 14.69 10.69
C VAL A 7 -18.26 15.01 9.25
N SER A 8 -17.45 16.04 9.08
CA SER A 8 -16.57 16.13 7.93
C SER A 8 -15.54 15.03 8.14
N GLY A 9 -15.95 13.82 7.76
CA GLY A 9 -15.07 12.67 7.66
C GLY A 9 -14.05 13.00 6.59
N SER A 10 -12.96 13.64 7.02
CA SER A 10 -11.64 13.39 6.44
C SER A 10 -11.33 11.92 6.71
N GLU A 11 -12.01 11.02 5.99
CA GLU A 11 -11.58 9.64 5.89
C GLU A 11 -10.25 9.68 5.16
N GLY A 12 -9.18 9.80 5.95
CA GLY A 12 -7.88 9.29 5.59
C GLY A 12 -8.08 7.82 5.27
N ALA A 13 -8.41 7.55 4.01
CA ALA A 13 -8.65 6.22 3.48
C ALA A 13 -7.46 5.36 3.91
N LYS A 14 -7.73 4.41 4.82
CA LYS A 14 -6.72 3.47 5.30
C LYS A 14 -6.11 2.82 4.05
N PRO A 15 -4.83 3.08 3.72
CA PRO A 15 -4.35 2.77 2.38
C PRO A 15 -4.34 1.26 2.09
N GLY A 16 -4.30 0.43 3.15
CA GLY A 16 -4.41 -1.03 3.05
C GLY A 16 -5.76 -1.53 2.51
N LEU A 17 -6.86 -0.78 2.66
CA LEU A 17 -8.15 -1.13 2.04
C LEU A 17 -8.18 -0.84 0.54
N LYS A 18 -7.37 0.12 0.08
CA LYS A 18 -7.34 0.54 -1.33
C LYS A 18 -6.69 -0.53 -2.18
N LEU A 19 -5.57 -1.12 -1.73
CA LEU A 19 -4.91 -2.21 -2.46
C LEU A 19 -5.81 -3.44 -2.64
N LYS A 20 -6.67 -3.76 -1.66
CA LYS A 20 -7.58 -4.92 -1.73
C LYS A 20 -8.61 -4.83 -2.86
N GLN A 21 -8.96 -3.63 -3.30
CA GLN A 21 -9.97 -3.42 -4.34
C GLN A 21 -9.35 -3.24 -5.75
N MET A 22 -8.02 -3.18 -5.83
CA MET A 22 -7.29 -2.87 -7.06
C MET A 22 -6.97 -4.15 -7.86
N GLY A 23 -7.05 -4.05 -9.18
CA GLY A 23 -6.56 -5.10 -10.09
C GLY A 23 -5.04 -5.29 -9.97
N HIS A 24 -4.50 -6.42 -10.47
CA HIS A 24 -3.06 -6.72 -10.37
C HIS A 24 -2.17 -5.63 -10.98
N GLU A 25 -2.54 -5.14 -12.17
CA GLU A 25 -1.81 -4.04 -12.84
C GLU A 25 -1.89 -2.72 -12.06
N GLU A 26 -3.04 -2.44 -11.45
CA GLU A 26 -3.26 -1.25 -10.64
C GLU A 26 -2.47 -1.32 -9.32
N LYS A 27 -2.40 -2.49 -8.69
CA LYS A 27 -1.53 -2.79 -7.53
C LYS A 27 -0.06 -2.53 -7.90
N ALA A 28 0.39 -3.00 -9.06
CA ALA A 28 1.77 -2.79 -9.53
C ALA A 28 2.08 -1.31 -9.82
N ALA A 29 1.11 -0.57 -10.37
CA ALA A 29 1.23 0.87 -10.61
C ALA A 29 1.31 1.66 -9.29
N ALA A 30 0.47 1.33 -8.30
CA ALA A 30 0.48 1.97 -6.97
C ALA A 30 1.83 1.78 -6.26
N VAL A 31 2.40 0.56 -6.31
CA VAL A 31 3.73 0.27 -5.76
C VAL A 31 4.82 1.07 -6.49
N HIS A 32 4.73 1.22 -7.81
CA HIS A 32 5.70 2.01 -8.57
C HIS A 32 5.65 3.50 -8.24
N GLU A 33 4.46 4.09 -8.13
CA GLU A 33 4.31 5.48 -7.70
C GLU A 33 4.87 5.70 -6.29
N GLU A 34 4.69 4.69 -5.43
CA GLU A 34 5.25 4.73 -4.09
C GLU A 34 6.77 4.70 -4.06
N ILE A 35 7.38 3.84 -4.87
CA ILE A 35 8.84 3.78 -5.02
C ILE A 35 9.38 5.13 -5.52
N LYS A 36 8.72 5.74 -6.51
CA LYS A 36 9.07 7.10 -6.99
C LYS A 36 8.95 8.14 -5.89
N ARG A 37 7.90 8.08 -5.06
CA ARG A 37 7.72 8.98 -3.90
C ARG A 37 8.85 8.80 -2.88
N MET A 38 9.26 7.57 -2.60
CA MET A 38 10.37 7.29 -1.68
C MET A 38 11.72 7.77 -2.21
N HIS A 39 11.98 7.67 -3.52
CA HIS A 39 13.22 8.20 -4.13
C HIS A 39 13.35 9.72 -4.07
N ARG A 40 12.25 10.46 -3.83
CA ARG A 40 12.30 11.92 -3.60
C ARG A 40 12.74 12.28 -2.18
N LEU A 41 12.76 11.31 -1.26
CA LEU A 41 13.18 11.54 0.12
C LEU A 41 14.72 11.49 0.23
N PRO A 42 15.29 12.17 1.24
CA PRO A 42 16.72 12.10 1.49
C PRO A 42 17.19 10.64 1.71
N PRO A 43 18.29 10.21 1.06
CA PRO A 43 18.75 8.81 1.08
C PRO A 43 19.20 8.31 2.46
N ASN A 44 19.49 9.22 3.38
CA ASN A 44 19.81 8.97 4.79
C ASN A 44 18.57 8.80 5.69
N SER A 45 17.35 8.86 5.13
CA SER A 45 16.13 8.53 5.87
C SER A 45 16.01 7.02 6.09
N SER A 46 16.07 6.61 7.36
CA SER A 46 15.83 5.23 7.77
C SER A 46 14.45 4.73 7.32
N TYR A 47 13.43 5.61 7.39
CA TYR A 47 12.09 5.31 6.89
C TYR A 47 12.09 5.05 5.39
N ALA A 48 12.69 5.92 4.57
CA ALA A 48 12.73 5.74 3.12
C ALA A 48 13.44 4.43 2.73
N SER A 49 14.57 4.14 3.38
CA SER A 49 15.34 2.91 3.17
C SER A 49 14.56 1.65 3.56
N HIS A 50 13.87 1.68 4.71
CA HIS A 50 13.01 0.57 5.13
C HIS A 50 11.84 0.38 4.17
N ARG A 51 11.16 1.48 3.82
CA ARG A 51 9.99 1.49 2.96
C ARG A 51 10.31 0.98 1.56
N LEU A 52 11.43 1.41 0.95
CA LEU A 52 11.90 0.88 -0.34
C LEU A 52 12.14 -0.63 -0.32
N ARG A 53 12.72 -1.18 0.77
CA ARG A 53 12.90 -2.64 0.90
C ARG A 53 11.58 -3.39 0.93
N VAL A 54 10.59 -2.85 1.63
CA VAL A 54 9.24 -3.43 1.68
C VAL A 54 8.59 -3.38 0.29
N LEU A 55 8.62 -2.23 -0.38
CA LEU A 55 8.02 -2.04 -1.71
C LEU A 55 8.64 -2.93 -2.78
N ASN A 56 9.97 -3.08 -2.77
CA ASN A 56 10.65 -4.00 -3.68
C ASN A 56 10.26 -5.46 -3.42
N LYS A 57 10.02 -5.84 -2.16
CA LYS A 57 9.49 -7.16 -1.82
C LYS A 57 8.07 -7.35 -2.37
N ILE A 58 7.20 -6.35 -2.20
CA ILE A 58 5.82 -6.37 -2.73
C ILE A 58 5.83 -6.49 -4.25
N GLN A 59 6.65 -5.69 -4.93
CA GLN A 59 6.78 -5.73 -6.39
C GLN A 59 7.26 -7.11 -6.87
N HIS A 60 8.29 -7.66 -6.23
CA HIS A 60 8.78 -8.99 -6.56
C HIS A 60 7.68 -10.03 -6.38
N LEU A 61 6.96 -9.99 -5.25
CA LEU A 61 5.85 -10.89 -5.03
C LEU A 61 4.84 -10.74 -6.15
N LEU A 62 4.30 -9.54 -6.43
CA LEU A 62 3.33 -9.33 -7.52
C LEU A 62 3.78 -9.91 -8.88
N SER A 63 5.08 -9.92 -9.20
CA SER A 63 5.61 -10.50 -10.45
C SER A 63 5.60 -12.03 -10.55
N LEU A 64 5.45 -12.74 -9.42
CA LEU A 64 5.44 -14.20 -9.40
C LEU A 64 4.09 -14.75 -9.85
N GLN A 65 4.13 -15.82 -10.64
CA GLN A 65 2.94 -16.62 -10.92
C GLN A 65 2.55 -17.37 -9.64
N ARG A 66 1.34 -17.12 -9.13
CA ARG A 66 0.80 -17.72 -7.90
C ARG A 66 -0.46 -18.53 -8.19
N THR A 67 -0.75 -19.46 -7.29
CA THR A 67 -2.07 -20.11 -7.24
C THR A 67 -3.08 -19.18 -6.56
N ALA A 68 -4.38 -19.42 -6.77
CA ALA A 68 -5.44 -18.61 -6.18
C ALA A 68 -5.33 -18.51 -4.65
N SER A 69 -5.02 -19.61 -3.96
CA SER A 69 -4.82 -19.63 -2.51
C SER A 69 -3.62 -18.79 -2.06
N GLN A 70 -2.54 -18.77 -2.83
CA GLN A 70 -1.38 -17.91 -2.52
C GLN A 70 -1.67 -16.43 -2.78
N ASP A 71 -2.51 -16.11 -3.77
CA ASP A 71 -2.98 -14.73 -4.00
C ASP A 71 -3.86 -14.23 -2.84
N GLU A 72 -4.73 -15.08 -2.28
CA GLU A 72 -5.55 -14.74 -1.11
C GLU A 72 -4.70 -14.50 0.15
N GLU A 73 -3.72 -15.38 0.42
CA GLU A 73 -2.79 -15.20 1.54
C GLU A 73 -1.96 -13.91 1.39
N LEU A 74 -1.51 -13.63 0.16
CA LEU A 74 -0.77 -12.42 -0.16
C LEU A 74 -1.61 -11.15 0.02
N GLU A 75 -2.88 -11.20 -0.39
CA GLU A 75 -3.82 -10.09 -0.21
C GLU A 75 -4.13 -9.84 1.26
N LEU A 76 -4.26 -10.89 2.07
CA LEU A 76 -4.40 -10.79 3.52
C LEU A 76 -3.16 -10.12 4.14
N LEU A 77 -1.96 -10.51 3.72
CA LEU A 77 -0.71 -9.90 4.18
C LEU A 77 -0.64 -8.40 3.83
N PHE A 78 -1.08 -8.02 2.63
CA PHE A 78 -1.07 -6.62 2.18
C PHE A 78 -2.14 -5.75 2.83
N SER A 79 -3.26 -6.33 3.28
CA SER A 79 -4.32 -5.57 3.97
C SER A 79 -3.83 -4.87 5.25
N GLY A 80 -2.79 -5.41 5.89
CA GLY A 80 -2.12 -4.81 7.05
C GLY A 80 -1.03 -3.80 6.71
N LEU A 81 -0.71 -3.60 5.43
CA LEU A 81 0.29 -2.63 4.98
C LEU A 81 -0.37 -1.30 4.64
N HIS A 82 0.18 -0.21 5.14
CA HIS A 82 -0.25 1.14 4.77
C HIS A 82 0.66 1.65 3.63
N LEU A 83 0.22 1.49 2.38
CA LEU A 83 0.91 2.03 1.20
C LEU A 83 0.52 3.49 0.92
#